data_AF-A0A7S3IH85-F1
#
_entry.id   AF-A0A7S3IH85-F1
#
_cell.length_a   1.000
_cell.length_b   1.000
_cell.length_c   1.000
_cell.angle_alpha   90.00
_cell.angle_beta   90.00
_cell.angle_gamma   90.00
#
_symmetry.space_group_name_H-M   'P 1'
#
loop_
_entity.id
_entity.type
_entity.pdbx_description
1 polymer ?
#
loop_
_entity_poly.entity_id
_entity_poly.type
_entity_poly.pdbx_seq_one_letter_code
_entity_poly.pdbx_strand_id
1 'polypeptide(L)'
;MLDSFGHSSYNARMFAEEGFDAQFIGRSDLMDERSRKENKEMQFVWQPTDSDQILTHTLDFRYTSPFHFEFDKQPEQWGDDPKHVFTLAEELQERASYYKTSHLLVLFGDDFTYKQ
;
A
#
# COMPACT_ATOMS: atom_id res chain seq x y z
N MET A 1 -3.30 -8.03 -4.24
CA MET A 1 -4.46 -7.62 -5.06
C MET A 1 -4.67 -6.11 -4.90
N LEU A 2 -4.16 -5.30 -5.82
CA LEU A 2 -4.15 -3.85 -5.64
C LEU A 2 -5.42 -3.17 -6.15
N ASP A 3 -6.04 -3.71 -7.21
CA ASP A 3 -7.13 -3.03 -7.93
C ASP A 3 -8.43 -3.84 -8.03
N SER A 4 -8.63 -4.82 -7.14
CA SER A 4 -9.93 -5.50 -7.01
C SER A 4 -10.90 -4.65 -6.17
N PHE A 5 -12.19 -4.68 -6.49
CA PHE A 5 -13.22 -4.01 -5.69
C PHE A 5 -13.60 -4.88 -4.49
N GLY A 6 -12.81 -4.77 -3.42
CA GLY A 6 -12.92 -5.60 -2.23
C GLY A 6 -12.08 -6.87 -2.31
N HIS A 7 -12.05 -7.59 -1.18
CA HIS A 7 -11.20 -8.76 -0.96
C HIS A 7 -11.99 -9.84 -0.23
N SER A 8 -11.78 -11.11 -0.61
CA SER A 8 -12.50 -12.26 -0.04
C SER A 8 -11.60 -13.09 0.87
N SER A 9 -12.19 -13.72 1.88
CA SER A 9 -11.49 -14.72 2.71
C SER A 9 -11.00 -15.91 1.88
N TYR A 10 -11.67 -16.24 0.77
CA TYR A 10 -11.26 -17.31 -0.14
C TYR A 10 -9.89 -17.03 -0.76
N ASN A 11 -9.64 -15.80 -1.24
CA ASN A 11 -8.35 -15.44 -1.82
C ASN A 11 -7.24 -15.48 -0.76
N ALA A 12 -7.52 -14.98 0.45
CA ALA A 12 -6.59 -15.05 1.57
C ALA A 12 -6.23 -16.50 1.93
N ARG A 13 -7.22 -17.40 1.96
CA ARG A 13 -7.03 -18.84 2.21
C ARG A 13 -6.17 -19.46 1.13
N MET A 14 -6.52 -19.23 -0.14
CA MET A 14 -5.78 -19.79 -1.27
C MET A 14 -4.31 -19.37 -1.24
N PHE A 15 -4.01 -18.09 -0.99
CA PHE A 15 -2.62 -17.66 -0.85
C PHE A 15 -1.90 -18.31 0.35
N ALA A 16 -2.58 -18.47 1.49
CA ALA A 16 -2.01 -19.19 2.64
C ALA A 16 -1.72 -20.66 2.32
N GLU A 17 -2.66 -21.37 1.69
CA GLU A 17 -2.53 -22.79 1.32
C GLU A 17 -1.42 -23.02 0.27
N GLU A 18 -1.23 -22.08 -0.65
CA GLU A 18 -0.15 -22.10 -1.66
C GLU A 18 1.22 -21.68 -1.08
N GLY A 19 1.29 -21.37 0.22
CA GLY A 19 2.55 -21.10 0.94
C GLY A 19 3.05 -19.66 0.84
N PHE A 20 2.21 -18.68 0.52
CA PHE A 20 2.59 -17.28 0.60
C PHE A 20 2.65 -16.81 2.07
N ASP A 21 3.74 -16.13 2.44
CA ASP A 21 3.88 -15.54 3.78
C ASP A 21 2.99 -14.31 3.99
N ALA A 22 2.76 -13.55 2.92
CA ALA A 22 2.03 -12.29 2.98
C ALA A 22 1.27 -11.96 1.68
N GLN A 23 0.21 -11.17 1.83
CA GLN A 23 -0.51 -10.54 0.73
C GLN A 23 -0.64 -9.03 0.95
N PHE A 24 -0.71 -8.29 -0.16
CA PHE A 24 -0.88 -6.85 -0.17
C PHE A 24 -2.21 -6.50 -0.85
N ILE A 25 -3.04 -5.70 -0.19
CA ILE A 25 -4.38 -5.35 -0.66
C ILE A 25 -4.56 -3.84 -0.78
N GLY A 26 -5.33 -3.39 -1.77
CA GLY A 26 -5.52 -1.98 -2.09
C GLY A 26 -6.86 -1.44 -1.63
N ARG A 27 -7.93 -1.71 -2.39
CA ARG A 27 -9.25 -1.08 -2.17
C ARG A 27 -10.02 -1.74 -1.02
N SER A 28 -10.27 -0.99 0.04
CA SER A 28 -11.22 -1.35 1.12
C SER A 28 -12.34 -0.32 1.26
N ASP A 29 -13.30 -0.59 2.15
CA ASP A 29 -14.29 0.42 2.53
C ASP A 29 -13.59 1.64 3.16
N LEU A 30 -14.11 2.84 2.86
CA LEU A 30 -13.51 4.10 3.30
C LEU A 30 -13.55 4.29 4.83
N MET A 31 -14.57 3.77 5.50
CA MET A 31 -14.69 3.87 6.96
C MET A 31 -13.75 2.86 7.64
N ASP A 32 -13.63 1.65 7.08
CA ASP A 32 -12.65 0.65 7.55
C ASP A 32 -11.21 1.17 7.38
N GLU A 33 -10.87 1.72 6.21
CA GLU A 33 -9.54 2.29 5.96
C GLU A 33 -9.18 3.39 6.96
N ARG A 34 -10.12 4.32 7.23
CA ARG A 34 -9.92 5.39 8.21
C ARG A 34 -9.70 4.82 9.61
N SER A 35 -10.55 3.89 10.03
CA SER A 35 -10.44 3.27 11.36
C SER A 35 -9.09 2.54 11.52
N ARG A 36 -8.64 1.83 10.48
CA ARG A 36 -7.35 1.14 10.50
C ARG A 36 -6.18 2.11 10.57
N LYS A 37 -6.21 3.23 9.84
CA LYS A 37 -5.16 4.27 9.92
C LYS A 37 -5.09 4.87 11.32
N GLU A 38 -6.23 5.19 11.93
CA GLU A 38 -6.32 5.74 13.28
C GLU A 38 -5.78 4.75 14.34
N ASN A 39 -6.09 3.46 14.18
CA ASN A 39 -5.72 2.41 15.14
C ASN A 39 -4.39 1.69 14.82
N LYS A 40 -3.72 2.08 13.72
CA LYS A 40 -2.52 1.41 13.19
C LYS A 40 -2.72 -0.07 12.87
N GLU A 41 -3.88 -0.41 12.31
CA GLU A 41 -4.30 -1.77 11.93
C GLU A 41 -4.23 -2.02 10.41
N MET A 42 -3.39 -1.25 9.73
CA MET A 42 -3.08 -1.42 8.30
C MET A 42 -2.29 -2.71 8.00
N GLN A 43 -1.71 -3.32 9.03
CA GLN A 43 -1.08 -4.65 8.96
C GLN A 43 -1.70 -5.56 10.00
N PHE A 44 -2.16 -6.73 9.57
CA PHE A 44 -2.83 -7.69 10.43
C PHE A 44 -2.64 -9.12 9.90
N VAL A 45 -2.78 -10.10 10.78
CA VAL A 45 -2.83 -11.51 10.38
C VAL A 45 -4.29 -11.83 10.04
N TRP A 46 -4.56 -12.15 8.78
CA TRP A 46 -5.89 -12.57 8.37
C TRP A 46 -5.98 -14.09 8.49
N GLN A 47 -6.94 -14.57 9.29
CA GLN A 47 -7.26 -15.98 9.47
C GLN A 47 -8.57 -16.32 8.74
N PRO A 48 -8.51 -16.76 7.47
CA PRO A 48 -9.70 -17.12 6.72
C PRO A 48 -10.32 -18.47 7.16
N THR A 49 -9.56 -19.31 7.86
CA THR A 49 -9.98 -20.58 8.49
C THR A 49 -9.30 -20.74 9.85
N ASP A 50 -9.60 -21.81 10.58
CA ASP A 50 -8.95 -22.10 11.87
C ASP A 50 -7.48 -22.56 11.73
N SER A 51 -7.08 -23.04 10.55
CA SER A 51 -5.74 -23.57 10.31
C SER A 51 -4.86 -22.67 9.45
N ASP A 52 -5.46 -21.77 8.67
CA ASP A 52 -4.76 -20.98 7.67
C ASP A 52 -4.68 -19.53 8.13
N GLN A 53 -3.51 -18.92 7.91
CA GLN A 53 -3.30 -17.51 8.19
C GLN A 53 -2.32 -16.91 7.21
N ILE A 54 -2.50 -15.63 6.92
CA ILE A 54 -1.59 -14.88 6.05
C ILE A 54 -1.43 -13.46 6.57
N LEU A 55 -0.18 -12.97 6.59
CA LEU A 55 0.07 -11.57 6.90
C LEU A 55 -0.54 -10.72 5.79
N THR A 56 -1.43 -9.81 6.15
CA THR A 56 -2.09 -8.93 5.20
C THR A 56 -1.65 -7.50 5.47
N HIS A 57 -1.18 -6.83 4.41
CA HIS A 57 -0.85 -5.41 4.41
C HIS A 57 -1.84 -4.68 3.53
N THR A 58 -2.59 -3.73 4.11
CA THR A 58 -3.40 -2.79 3.36
C THR A 58 -2.56 -1.59 2.99
N LEU A 59 -2.64 -1.17 1.73
CA LEU A 59 -1.99 0.06 1.29
C LEU A 59 -2.60 1.26 2.02
N ASP A 60 -1.74 2.18 2.45
CA ASP A 60 -2.13 3.45 3.07
C ASP A 60 -2.59 4.50 2.05
N PHE A 61 -2.27 4.28 0.79
CA PHE A 61 -2.69 5.10 -0.32
C PHE A 61 -3.04 4.22 -1.51
N ARG A 62 -3.45 4.83 -2.63
CA ARG A 62 -3.64 4.10 -3.90
C ARG A 62 -2.35 3.39 -4.31
N TYR A 63 -2.44 2.51 -5.29
CA TYR A 63 -1.27 1.84 -5.88
C TYR A 63 -0.41 2.76 -6.78
N THR A 64 -0.54 4.08 -6.62
CA THR A 64 0.11 5.09 -7.45
C THR A 64 1.37 5.63 -6.79
N SER A 65 2.25 6.24 -7.58
CA SER A 65 3.39 7.02 -7.06
C SER A 65 2.93 8.09 -6.05
N PRO A 66 3.82 8.48 -5.11
CA PRO A 66 3.64 9.67 -4.29
C PRO A 66 3.32 10.89 -5.15
N PHE A 67 2.58 11.86 -4.60
CA PHE A 67 2.13 13.00 -5.37
C PHE A 67 3.33 13.84 -5.82
N HIS A 68 3.35 14.26 -7.10
CA HIS A 68 4.52 14.87 -7.75
C HIS A 68 5.71 13.93 -8.00
N PHE A 69 5.61 12.63 -7.71
CA PHE A 69 6.65 11.62 -7.97
C PHE A 69 6.31 10.66 -9.13
N GLU A 70 5.55 11.17 -10.09
CA GLU A 70 5.09 10.45 -11.29
C GLU A 70 6.11 10.61 -12.44
N PHE A 71 7.28 9.98 -12.30
CA PHE A 71 8.41 10.13 -13.22
C PHE A 71 8.07 9.90 -14.70
N ASP A 72 7.18 8.95 -14.99
CA ASP A 72 6.81 8.62 -16.38
C ASP A 72 5.87 9.65 -17.03
N LYS A 73 5.10 10.40 -16.22
CA LYS A 73 4.14 11.38 -16.74
C LYS A 73 4.77 12.76 -16.90
N GLN A 74 5.75 13.10 -16.07
CA GLN A 74 6.33 14.45 -15.98
C GLN A 74 7.86 14.41 -15.83
N PRO A 75 8.60 13.83 -16.80
CA PRO A 75 10.06 13.65 -16.69
C PRO A 75 10.84 14.97 -16.66
N GLU A 76 10.28 16.05 -17.21
CA GLU A 76 10.93 17.36 -17.29
C GLU A 76 10.88 18.16 -15.96
N GLN A 77 10.10 17.71 -14.98
CA GLN A 77 9.96 18.41 -13.69
C GLN A 77 11.07 18.08 -12.69
N TRP A 78 11.98 17.17 -13.05
CA TRP A 78 13.00 16.64 -12.15
C TRP A 78 14.30 17.41 -12.32
N GLY A 79 14.48 18.42 -11.48
CA GLY A 79 15.74 19.12 -11.26
C GLY A 79 16.25 18.92 -9.82
N ASP A 80 17.41 19.49 -9.52
CA ASP A 80 17.99 19.49 -8.17
C ASP A 80 17.34 20.60 -7.30
N ASP A 81 16.01 20.53 -7.11
CA ASP A 81 15.27 21.40 -6.19
C ASP A 81 15.09 20.69 -4.84
N PRO A 82 15.69 21.19 -3.74
CA PRO A 82 15.53 20.62 -2.39
C PRO A 82 14.07 20.47 -1.94
N LYS A 83 13.13 21.24 -2.50
CA LYS A 83 11.70 21.13 -2.17
C LYS A 83 11.15 19.73 -2.41
N HIS A 84 11.62 19.02 -3.45
CA HIS A 84 11.18 17.65 -3.70
C HIS A 84 11.48 16.74 -2.51
N VAL A 85 12.66 16.88 -1.90
CA VAL A 85 13.06 16.09 -0.73
C VAL A 85 12.14 16.38 0.46
N PHE A 86 11.85 17.65 0.74
CA PHE A 86 10.99 18.03 1.86
C PHE A 86 9.55 17.55 1.65
N THR A 87 8.98 17.74 0.46
CA THR A 87 7.63 17.28 0.12
C THR A 87 7.49 15.77 0.27
N LEU A 88 8.46 14.99 -0.25
CA LEU A 88 8.44 13.54 -0.10
C LEU A 88 8.59 13.14 1.38
N ALA A 89 9.51 13.76 2.11
CA ALA A 89 9.74 13.42 3.51
C ALA A 89 8.50 13.68 4.38
N GLU A 90 7.79 14.78 4.16
CA GLU A 90 6.53 15.08 4.85
C GLU A 90 5.44 14.03 4.53
N GLU A 91 5.25 13.69 3.25
CA GLU A 91 4.29 12.67 2.83
C GLU A 91 4.64 11.30 3.48
N LEU A 92 5.90 10.88 3.40
CA LEU A 92 6.34 9.59 3.94
C LEU A 92 6.24 9.53 5.47
N GLN A 93 6.48 10.64 6.17
CA GLN A 93 6.30 10.71 7.63
C GLN A 93 4.83 10.55 8.03
N GLU A 94 3.92 11.21 7.32
CA GLU A 94 2.48 11.05 7.55
C GLU A 94 2.07 9.61 7.31
N ARG A 95 2.44 9.04 6.16
CA ARG A 95 2.12 7.66 5.77
C ARG A 95 2.67 6.62 6.74
N ALA A 96 3.90 6.80 7.21
CA ALA A 96 4.52 5.94 8.21
C ALA A 96 3.73 5.93 9.54
N SER A 97 3.03 7.02 9.89
CA SER A 97 2.29 7.11 11.14
C SER A 97 1.12 6.11 11.25
N TYR A 98 0.63 5.61 10.11
CA TYR A 98 -0.48 4.64 10.03
C TYR A 98 -0.04 3.19 10.30
N TYR A 99 1.26 2.93 10.41
CA TYR A 99 1.81 1.59 10.63
C TYR A 99 2.48 1.46 12.00
N LYS A 100 2.60 0.22 12.48
CA LYS A 100 3.24 -0.09 13.78
C LYS A 100 4.77 -0.17 13.69
N THR A 101 5.32 -0.39 12.49
CA THR A 101 6.76 -0.64 12.29
C THR A 101 7.46 0.58 11.71
N SER A 102 8.80 0.57 11.73
CA SER A 102 9.64 1.60 11.09
C SER A 102 9.87 1.36 9.60
N HIS A 103 9.14 0.44 8.97
CA HIS A 103 9.24 0.13 7.54
C HIS A 103 7.97 0.57 6.82
N LEU A 104 8.15 1.39 5.79
CA LEU A 104 7.07 1.87 4.94
C LEU A 104 7.23 1.32 3.53
N LEU A 105 6.16 0.71 3.00
CA LEU A 105 6.07 0.34 1.60
C LEU A 105 5.62 1.56 0.80
N VAL A 106 6.39 1.95 -0.21
CA VAL A 106 6.05 3.05 -1.11
C VAL A 106 6.03 2.51 -2.53
N LEU A 107 4.87 2.56 -3.17
CA LEU A 107 4.72 2.14 -4.56
C LEU A 107 5.05 3.30 -5.49
N PHE A 108 5.81 3.03 -6.54
CA PHE A 108 6.05 3.95 -7.65
C PHE A 108 5.51 3.29 -8.91
N GLY A 109 4.53 3.92 -9.53
CA GLY A 109 3.78 3.38 -10.66
C GLY A 109 2.37 3.94 -10.72
N ASP A 110 1.61 3.49 -11.70
CA ASP A 110 0.18 3.74 -11.89
C ASP A 110 -0.30 2.79 -12.99
N ASP A 111 -1.55 2.92 -13.40
CA ASP A 111 -2.03 2.31 -14.63
C ASP A 111 -1.10 2.62 -15.80
N PHE A 112 -0.55 1.56 -16.38
CA PHE A 112 0.22 1.63 -17.62
C PHE A 112 1.50 2.49 -17.58
N THR A 113 2.12 2.66 -16.42
CA THR A 113 3.46 3.25 -16.26
C THR A 113 4.57 2.27 -16.70
N TYR A 114 5.81 2.75 -16.82
CA TYR A 114 6.99 2.01 -17.29
C TYR A 114 6.87 1.45 -18.71
N LYS A 115 6.12 2.14 -19.57
CA LYS A 115 6.06 1.85 -21.00
C LYS A 115 7.36 2.34 -21.65
N GLN A 116 8.20 1.39 -22.07
CA GLN A 116 9.28 1.65 -23.03
C GLN A 116 8.72 1.80 -24.44
#